data_AF-M0MS21-F1
#
_entry.id   AF-M0MS21-F1
#
_cell.length_a   1.000
_cell.length_b   1.000
_cell.length_c   1.000
_cell.angle_alpha   90.00
_cell.angle_beta   90.00
_cell.angle_gamma   90.00
#
_symmetry.space_group_name_H-M   'P 1'
#
loop_
_entity.id
_entity.type
_entity.pdbx_description
1 polymer ?
#
loop_
_entity_poly.entity_id
_entity_poly.type
_entity_poly.pdbx_seq_one_letter_code
_entity_poly.pdbx_strand_id
1 'polypeptide(L)'
;MPSTIEQSANVELTEDDLDSDSKGKLIKLAGKLRDRRNDLNQMASERASKRDELNAKTREKVDAAQEHREQRDELNDQVQEHKSKRNELNAEANELFDEVDDMKSDLELDEGKDLDELESEIQDLEFKQQTEVLSSEDERELIEKIENKREEYRQRQEALDETDGLEEIKAEAEEVRAEASEHHEKVTELADEAQEHHNQMIEAYREADDVRDEADEWHEKFVEAQEAADRHHEDFVEVQKRLREMDKEEEEERKSERDKKREEAEAEAEEIYEQFKQGETLDTEDLMKLQKAGKL
;
A
#
# COMPACT_ATOMS: atom_id res chain seq x y z
N MET A 1 6.66 1.07 -24.33
CA MET A 1 7.33 2.36 -24.07
C MET A 1 6.35 3.47 -24.37
N PRO A 2 5.97 4.31 -23.39
CA PRO A 2 5.18 5.51 -23.65
C PRO A 2 5.96 6.37 -24.63
N SER A 3 5.34 6.75 -25.75
CA SER A 3 5.97 7.63 -26.73
C SER A 3 6.31 8.95 -26.06
N THR A 4 7.60 9.28 -25.96
CA THR A 4 8.06 10.63 -25.64
C THR A 4 7.44 11.62 -26.64
N ILE A 5 7.18 12.85 -26.21
CA ILE A 5 6.64 13.87 -27.10
C ILE A 5 7.65 14.10 -28.23
N GLU A 6 7.24 13.91 -29.48
CA GLU A 6 8.07 14.30 -30.62
C GLU A 6 8.19 15.83 -30.67
N GLN A 7 9.28 16.35 -30.08
CA GLN A 7 9.55 17.78 -30.04
C GLN A 7 9.68 18.38 -31.46
N SER A 8 10.10 17.58 -32.45
CA SER A 8 10.18 17.98 -33.86
C SER A 8 8.83 18.28 -34.51
N ALA A 9 7.72 17.82 -33.94
CA ALA A 9 6.36 18.11 -34.41
C ALA A 9 5.78 19.37 -33.76
N ASN A 10 6.52 20.03 -32.85
CA ASN A 10 6.11 21.31 -32.29
C ASN A 10 6.31 22.42 -33.32
N VAL A 11 5.36 23.35 -33.35
CA VAL A 11 5.41 24.55 -34.18
C VAL A 11 5.94 25.69 -33.32
N GLU A 12 7.09 26.26 -33.67
CA GLU A 12 7.60 27.45 -32.99
C GLU A 12 7.01 28.70 -33.64
N LEU A 13 6.58 29.65 -32.81
CA LEU A 13 6.24 30.99 -33.25
C LEU A 13 7.51 31.85 -33.23
N THR A 14 7.89 32.41 -34.38
CA THR A 14 8.99 33.39 -34.46
C THR A 14 8.44 34.81 -34.61
N GLU A 15 9.20 35.82 -34.15
CA GLU A 15 8.84 37.24 -34.37
C GLU A 15 8.68 37.54 -35.87
N ASP A 16 9.52 36.95 -36.73
CA ASP A 16 9.44 37.07 -38.19
C ASP A 16 8.12 36.51 -38.77
N ASP A 17 7.52 35.49 -38.14
CA ASP A 17 6.23 34.94 -38.57
C ASP A 17 5.07 35.89 -38.22
N LEU A 18 5.14 36.55 -37.06
CA LEU A 18 4.17 37.55 -36.59
C LEU A 18 4.23 38.87 -37.37
N ASP A 19 5.44 39.26 -37.79
CA ASP A 19 5.69 40.44 -38.60
C ASP A 19 5.37 40.23 -40.09
N SER A 20 5.00 39.00 -40.49
CA SER A 20 4.65 38.75 -41.89
C SER A 20 3.31 39.41 -42.27
N ASP A 21 3.32 40.27 -43.30
CA ASP A 21 2.13 40.96 -43.83
C ASP A 21 1.08 40.02 -44.47
N SER A 22 1.34 38.70 -44.48
CA SER A 22 0.47 37.74 -45.15
C SER A 22 -0.49 37.09 -44.16
N LYS A 23 -1.70 37.66 -44.05
CA LYS A 23 -2.82 37.10 -43.29
C LYS A 23 -3.08 35.61 -43.58
N GLY A 24 -2.93 35.19 -44.84
CA GLY A 24 -3.08 33.79 -45.25
C GLY A 24 -2.02 32.84 -44.65
N LYS A 25 -0.80 33.33 -44.37
CA LYS A 25 0.24 32.57 -43.66
C LYS A 25 -0.08 32.46 -42.17
N LEU A 26 -0.48 33.56 -41.54
CA LEU A 26 -0.91 33.58 -40.13
C LEU A 26 -2.12 32.65 -39.86
N ILE A 27 -3.11 32.62 -40.76
CA ILE A 27 -4.25 31.68 -40.66
C ILE A 27 -3.79 30.21 -40.72
N LYS A 28 -2.85 29.88 -41.61
CA LYS A 28 -2.28 28.53 -41.71
C LYS A 28 -1.48 28.17 -40.46
N LEU A 29 -0.70 29.12 -39.94
CA LEU A 29 0.09 28.94 -38.72
C LEU A 29 -0.81 28.72 -37.50
N ALA A 30 -1.85 29.54 -37.35
CA ALA A 30 -2.88 29.37 -36.32
C ALA A 30 -3.57 28.00 -36.41
N GLY A 31 -3.87 27.52 -37.62
CA GLY A 31 -4.41 26.18 -37.84
C GLY A 31 -3.48 25.08 -37.32
N LYS A 32 -2.18 25.15 -37.67
CA LYS A 32 -1.18 24.19 -37.21
C LYS A 32 -0.98 24.21 -35.70
N LEU A 33 -0.88 25.39 -35.08
CA LEU A 33 -0.75 25.55 -33.63
C LEU A 33 -1.97 24.97 -32.91
N ARG A 34 -3.18 25.23 -33.42
CA ARG A 34 -4.42 24.69 -32.86
C ARG A 34 -4.47 23.17 -32.93
N ASP A 35 -4.15 22.60 -34.09
CA ASP A 35 -4.21 21.16 -34.31
C ASP A 35 -3.15 20.45 -33.44
N ARG A 36 -1.92 20.98 -33.39
CA ARG A 36 -0.86 20.46 -32.51
C ARG A 36 -1.21 20.55 -31.02
N ARG A 37 -1.79 21.67 -30.58
CA ARG A 37 -2.31 21.83 -29.21
C ARG A 37 -3.36 20.77 -28.89
N ASN A 38 -4.29 20.51 -29.81
CA ASN A 38 -5.34 19.51 -29.60
C ASN A 38 -4.74 18.10 -29.47
N ASP A 39 -3.75 17.76 -30.31
CA ASP A 39 -3.04 16.47 -30.22
C ASP A 39 -2.33 16.31 -28.87
N LEU A 40 -1.61 17.36 -28.42
CA LEU A 40 -0.93 17.34 -27.12
C LEU A 40 -1.90 17.25 -25.95
N ASN A 41 -3.05 17.93 -26.02
CA ASN A 41 -4.11 17.80 -25.01
C ASN A 41 -4.71 16.40 -24.98
N GLN A 42 -4.89 15.76 -26.14
CA GLN A 42 -5.33 14.37 -26.19
C GLN A 42 -4.30 13.45 -25.52
N MET A 43 -3.01 13.60 -25.86
CA MET A 43 -1.93 12.84 -25.22
C MET A 43 -1.87 13.08 -23.71
N ALA A 44 -2.06 14.32 -23.26
CA ALA A 44 -2.12 14.66 -21.84
C ALA A 44 -3.32 13.95 -21.17
N SER A 45 -4.50 13.95 -21.79
CA SER A 45 -5.68 13.26 -21.26
C SER A 45 -5.48 11.74 -21.15
N GLU A 46 -4.84 11.11 -22.15
CA GLU A 46 -4.50 9.69 -22.13
C GLU A 46 -3.48 9.36 -21.03
N ARG A 47 -2.43 10.19 -20.90
CA ARG A 47 -1.41 10.05 -19.84
C ARG A 47 -2.01 10.24 -18.45
N ALA A 48 -2.90 11.22 -18.27
CA ALA A 48 -3.61 11.45 -17.02
C ALA A 48 -4.51 10.25 -16.66
N SER A 49 -5.24 9.70 -17.63
CA SER A 49 -6.07 8.51 -17.42
C SER A 49 -5.24 7.31 -16.97
N LYS A 50 -4.04 7.12 -17.54
CA LYS A 50 -3.12 6.05 -17.15
C LYS A 50 -2.53 6.26 -15.76
N ARG A 51 -2.12 7.48 -15.42
CA ARG A 51 -1.71 7.85 -14.07
C ARG A 51 -2.82 7.54 -13.05
N ASP A 52 -4.06 7.91 -13.35
CA ASP A 52 -5.18 7.71 -12.44
C ASP A 52 -5.54 6.23 -12.28
N GLU A 53 -5.43 5.42 -13.35
CA GLU A 53 -5.55 3.96 -13.29
C GLU A 53 -4.48 3.34 -12.37
N LEU A 54 -3.22 3.77 -12.50
CA LEU A 54 -2.13 3.27 -11.66
C LEU A 54 -2.29 3.71 -10.21
N ASN A 55 -2.66 4.97 -9.96
CA ASN A 55 -2.95 5.46 -8.62
C ASN A 55 -4.10 4.69 -7.94
N ALA A 56 -5.13 4.29 -8.70
CA ALA A 56 -6.18 3.43 -8.18
C ALA A 56 -5.65 2.05 -7.78
N LYS A 57 -4.78 1.44 -8.61
CA LYS A 57 -4.11 0.17 -8.28
C LYS A 57 -3.19 0.28 -7.07
N THR A 58 -2.43 1.38 -6.95
CA THR A 58 -1.62 1.65 -5.76
C THR A 58 -2.47 1.66 -4.50
N ARG A 59 -3.65 2.33 -4.53
CA ARG A 59 -4.58 2.33 -3.39
C ARG A 59 -5.07 0.94 -3.04
N GLU A 60 -5.51 0.17 -4.04
CA GLU A 60 -5.95 -1.22 -3.84
C GLU A 60 -4.88 -2.09 -3.19
N LYS A 61 -3.61 -1.96 -3.63
CA LYS A 61 -2.47 -2.69 -3.06
C LYS A 61 -2.14 -2.23 -1.63
N VAL A 62 -2.22 -0.93 -1.36
CA VAL A 62 -2.05 -0.39 -0.01
C VAL A 62 -3.15 -0.87 0.93
N ASP A 63 -4.41 -0.91 0.46
CA ASP A 63 -5.54 -1.38 1.25
C ASP A 63 -5.39 -2.89 1.55
N ALA A 64 -4.98 -3.70 0.58
CA ALA A 64 -4.66 -5.11 0.80
C ALA A 64 -3.51 -5.31 1.80
N ALA A 65 -2.47 -4.48 1.73
CA ALA A 65 -1.38 -4.50 2.70
C ALA A 65 -1.87 -4.15 4.12
N GLN A 66 -2.79 -3.18 4.24
CA GLN A 66 -3.40 -2.83 5.52
C GLN A 66 -4.24 -3.98 6.08
N GLU A 67 -5.03 -4.66 5.25
CA GLU A 67 -5.83 -5.82 5.68
C GLU A 67 -4.93 -6.94 6.22
N HIS A 68 -3.84 -7.28 5.53
CA HIS A 68 -2.87 -8.25 6.03
C HIS A 68 -2.19 -7.82 7.32
N ARG A 69 -1.97 -6.52 7.50
CA ARG A 69 -1.43 -5.98 8.75
C ARG A 69 -2.41 -6.19 9.90
N GLU A 70 -3.69 -5.88 9.69
CA GLU A 70 -4.74 -6.07 10.71
C GLU A 70 -4.89 -7.55 11.07
N GLN A 71 -4.93 -8.44 10.08
CA GLN A 71 -4.97 -9.89 10.29
C GLN A 71 -3.76 -10.39 11.08
N ARG A 72 -2.55 -9.93 10.71
CA ARG A 72 -1.32 -10.26 11.45
C ARG A 72 -1.38 -9.78 12.90
N ASP A 73 -1.85 -8.56 13.13
CA ASP A 73 -1.90 -7.98 14.47
C ASP A 73 -2.90 -8.74 15.36
N GLU A 74 -4.06 -9.12 14.83
CA GLU A 74 -5.02 -10.01 15.51
C GLU A 74 -4.42 -11.39 15.83
N LEU A 75 -3.74 -12.03 14.87
CA LEU A 75 -3.08 -13.32 15.10
C LEU A 75 -1.98 -13.21 16.16
N ASN A 76 -1.22 -12.11 16.16
CA ASN A 76 -0.20 -11.87 17.17
C ASN A 76 -0.79 -11.72 18.58
N ASP A 77 -1.94 -11.07 18.70
CA ASP A 77 -2.65 -10.96 19.97
C ASP A 77 -3.10 -12.34 20.47
N GLN A 78 -3.65 -13.17 19.57
CA GLN A 78 -4.00 -14.56 19.89
C GLN A 78 -2.78 -15.41 20.27
N VAL A 79 -1.64 -15.22 19.60
CA VAL A 79 -0.37 -15.85 19.96
C VAL A 79 0.05 -15.47 21.37
N GLN A 80 -0.11 -14.20 21.78
CA GLN A 80 0.22 -13.77 23.14
C GLN A 80 -0.74 -14.37 24.18
N GLU A 81 -2.02 -14.45 23.87
CA GLU A 81 -3.01 -15.08 24.75
C GLU A 81 -2.68 -16.55 24.99
N HIS A 82 -2.45 -17.33 23.93
CA HIS A 82 -2.09 -18.74 24.04
C HIS A 82 -0.72 -18.94 24.69
N LYS A 83 0.25 -18.04 24.47
CA LYS A 83 1.53 -18.07 25.21
C LYS A 83 1.33 -17.88 26.71
N SER A 84 0.42 -16.98 27.09
CA SER A 84 0.15 -16.69 28.50
C SER A 84 -0.51 -17.90 29.17
N LYS A 85 -1.59 -18.42 28.57
CA LYS A 85 -2.26 -19.66 29.02
C LYS A 85 -1.31 -20.84 29.12
N ARG A 86 -0.48 -21.07 28.09
CA ARG A 86 0.54 -22.12 28.10
C ARG A 86 1.54 -21.95 29.26
N ASN A 87 1.96 -20.73 29.55
CA ASN A 87 2.92 -20.49 30.64
C ASN A 87 2.27 -20.68 32.01
N GLU A 88 0.99 -20.30 32.16
CA GLU A 88 0.20 -20.56 33.37
C GLU A 88 0.04 -22.06 33.62
N LEU A 89 -0.43 -22.82 32.62
CA LEU A 89 -0.57 -24.28 32.74
C LEU A 89 0.76 -25.00 32.97
N ASN A 90 1.86 -24.55 32.34
CA ASN A 90 3.17 -25.12 32.63
C ASN A 90 3.63 -24.82 34.06
N ALA A 91 3.28 -23.67 34.61
CA ALA A 91 3.61 -23.36 36.00
C ALA A 91 2.80 -24.25 36.94
N GLU A 92 1.49 -24.39 36.71
CA GLU A 92 0.61 -25.29 37.46
C GLU A 92 1.05 -26.75 37.38
N ALA A 93 1.37 -27.26 36.18
CA ALA A 93 1.89 -28.61 36.02
C ALA A 93 3.21 -28.83 36.76
N ASN A 94 4.12 -27.84 36.75
CA ASN A 94 5.38 -27.95 37.51
C ASN A 94 5.13 -27.94 39.02
N GLU A 95 4.20 -27.12 39.53
CA GLU A 95 3.83 -27.13 40.95
C GLU A 95 3.27 -28.50 41.37
N LEU A 96 2.42 -29.12 40.54
CA LEU A 96 1.90 -30.46 40.80
C LEU A 96 3.00 -31.54 40.73
N PHE A 97 3.94 -31.44 39.78
CA PHE A 97 5.07 -32.37 39.73
C PHE A 97 6.02 -32.21 40.92
N ASP A 98 6.26 -30.97 41.37
CA ASP A 98 7.05 -30.68 42.56
C ASP A 98 6.34 -31.27 43.81
N GLU A 99 5.01 -31.15 43.93
CA GLU A 99 4.24 -31.77 45.01
C GLU A 99 4.33 -33.31 44.97
N VAL A 100 4.24 -33.91 43.78
CA VAL A 100 4.42 -35.36 43.59
C VAL A 100 5.81 -35.81 44.02
N ASP A 101 6.85 -35.05 43.69
CA ASP A 101 8.23 -35.40 44.06
C ASP A 101 8.50 -35.18 45.56
N ASP A 102 7.94 -34.13 46.17
CA ASP A 102 7.98 -33.91 47.62
C ASP A 102 7.29 -35.06 48.38
N MET A 103 6.10 -35.50 47.93
CA MET A 103 5.41 -36.64 48.53
C MET A 103 6.18 -37.95 48.38
N LYS A 104 6.84 -38.19 47.23
CA LYS A 104 7.71 -39.38 47.07
C LYS A 104 8.89 -39.35 48.03
N SER A 105 9.49 -38.17 48.22
CA SER A 105 10.62 -37.99 49.13
C SER A 105 10.19 -38.19 50.59
N ASP A 106 9.02 -37.66 50.99
CA ASP A 106 8.48 -37.82 52.34
C ASP A 106 8.14 -39.29 52.67
N LEU A 107 7.72 -40.06 51.66
CA LEU A 107 7.43 -41.50 51.77
C LEU A 107 8.67 -42.39 51.63
N GLU A 108 9.88 -41.81 51.49
CA GLU A 108 11.14 -42.54 51.26
C GLU A 108 11.06 -43.58 50.11
N LEU A 109 10.18 -43.34 49.13
CA LEU A 109 9.93 -44.32 48.05
C LEU A 109 11.16 -44.50 47.13
N ASP A 110 12.01 -43.46 47.05
CA ASP A 110 13.24 -43.45 46.25
C ASP A 110 14.45 -44.09 46.94
N GLU A 111 14.37 -44.42 48.24
CA GLU A 111 15.47 -45.01 49.01
C GLU A 111 15.13 -46.43 49.48
N GLY A 112 16.07 -47.38 49.44
CA GLY A 112 15.90 -48.73 50.00
C GLY A 112 15.79 -49.86 48.96
N LYS A 113 15.57 -51.10 49.46
CA LYS A 113 15.36 -52.30 48.61
C LYS A 113 13.88 -52.43 48.23
N ASP A 114 13.61 -52.96 47.04
CA ASP A 114 12.23 -53.24 46.62
C ASP A 114 11.53 -54.21 47.58
N LEU A 115 10.21 -54.11 47.69
CA LEU A 115 9.41 -55.00 48.55
C LEU A 115 9.66 -56.48 48.22
N ASP A 116 9.79 -56.83 46.93
CA ASP A 116 10.09 -58.18 46.47
C ASP A 116 11.47 -58.68 46.94
N GLU A 117 12.47 -57.79 46.98
CA GLU A 117 13.81 -58.12 47.48
C GLU A 117 13.80 -58.31 49.00
N LEU A 118 13.08 -57.46 49.74
CA LEU A 118 12.88 -57.60 51.18
C LEU A 118 12.13 -58.88 51.53
N GLU A 119 11.08 -59.23 50.79
CA GLU A 119 10.32 -60.47 50.98
C GLU A 119 11.20 -61.71 50.73
N SER A 120 11.97 -61.72 49.64
CA SER A 120 12.90 -62.80 49.34
C SER A 120 13.97 -62.96 50.42
N GLU A 121 14.53 -61.85 50.93
CA GLU A 121 15.52 -61.90 52.01
C GLU A 121 14.93 -62.39 53.34
N ILE A 122 13.69 -62.02 53.65
CA ILE A 122 12.97 -62.54 54.83
C ILE A 122 12.76 -64.05 54.68
N GLN A 123 12.29 -64.52 53.53
CA GLN A 123 12.08 -65.95 53.27
C GLN A 123 13.37 -66.76 53.35
N ASP A 124 14.48 -66.24 52.81
CA ASP A 124 15.78 -66.90 52.87
C ASP A 124 16.30 -67.02 54.31
N LEU A 125 16.13 -65.97 55.12
CA LEU A 125 16.52 -65.97 56.54
C LEU A 125 15.63 -66.89 57.38
N GLU A 126 14.33 -66.94 57.10
CA GLU A 126 13.38 -67.87 57.74
C GLU A 126 13.67 -69.33 57.36
N PHE A 127 13.99 -69.58 56.09
CA PHE A 127 14.41 -70.91 55.63
C PHE A 127 15.69 -71.35 56.33
N LYS A 128 16.65 -70.44 56.48
CA LYS A 128 17.89 -70.67 57.24
C LYS A 128 17.60 -70.99 58.70
N GLN A 129 16.70 -70.26 59.35
CA GLN A 129 16.26 -70.51 60.72
C GLN A 129 15.65 -71.91 60.88
N GLN A 130 14.85 -72.37 59.90
CA GLN A 130 14.16 -73.66 59.97
C GLN A 130 15.07 -74.86 59.67
N THR A 131 16.13 -74.67 58.88
CA THR A 131 16.92 -75.77 58.32
C THR A 131 18.32 -75.91 58.92
N GLU A 132 18.89 -74.86 59.52
CA GLU A 132 20.22 -74.89 60.12
C GLU A 132 20.16 -75.11 61.64
N VAL A 133 21.12 -75.87 62.17
CA VAL A 133 21.29 -76.05 63.62
C VAL A 133 22.21 -74.94 64.13
N LEU A 134 21.61 -73.85 64.61
CA LEU A 134 22.30 -72.67 65.10
C LEU A 134 22.58 -72.76 66.61
N SER A 135 23.56 -72.00 67.09
CA SER A 135 23.70 -71.78 68.53
C SER A 135 22.57 -70.88 69.03
N SER A 136 22.23 -70.95 70.33
CA SER A 136 21.17 -70.10 70.89
C SER A 136 21.45 -68.59 70.81
N GLU A 137 22.71 -68.21 70.55
CA GLU A 137 23.13 -66.82 70.36
C GLU A 137 22.94 -66.40 68.90
N ASP A 138 23.38 -67.23 67.94
CA ASP A 138 23.18 -67.00 66.50
C ASP A 138 21.71 -67.05 66.09
N GLU A 139 20.91 -67.93 66.71
CA GLU A 139 19.46 -68.03 66.46
C GLU A 139 18.73 -66.76 66.90
N ARG A 140 19.14 -66.15 68.02
CA ARG A 140 18.59 -64.85 68.48
C ARG A 140 18.96 -63.73 67.52
N GLU A 141 20.21 -63.68 67.07
CA GLU A 141 20.66 -62.67 66.12
C GLU A 141 19.96 -62.80 64.75
N LEU A 142 19.66 -64.04 64.33
CA LEU A 142 18.89 -64.30 63.11
C LEU A 142 17.42 -63.86 63.25
N ILE A 143 16.79 -64.16 64.39
CA ILE A 143 15.42 -63.70 64.69
C ILE A 143 15.35 -62.17 64.68
N GLU A 144 16.31 -61.48 65.32
CA GLU A 144 16.37 -60.03 65.34
C GLU A 144 16.54 -59.44 63.92
N LYS A 145 17.34 -60.07 63.05
CA LYS A 145 17.46 -59.67 61.64
C LYS A 145 16.15 -59.86 60.85
N ILE A 146 15.43 -60.96 61.09
CA ILE A 146 14.13 -61.22 60.46
C ILE A 146 13.10 -60.20 60.94
N GLU A 147 13.04 -59.89 62.24
CA GLU A 147 12.13 -58.89 62.79
C GLU A 147 12.41 -57.49 62.25
N ASN A 148 13.69 -57.07 62.18
CA ASN A 148 14.06 -55.78 61.59
C ASN A 148 13.66 -55.69 60.10
N LYS A 149 13.87 -56.75 59.32
CA LYS A 149 13.45 -56.78 57.91
C LYS A 149 11.94 -56.79 57.72
N ARG A 150 11.20 -57.48 58.60
CA ARG A 150 9.73 -57.46 58.59
C ARG A 150 9.17 -56.10 58.99
N GLU A 151 9.84 -55.38 59.88
CA GLU A 151 9.51 -53.99 60.21
C GLU A 151 9.77 -53.07 59.00
N GLU A 152 10.94 -53.18 58.37
CA GLU A 152 11.29 -52.44 57.14
C GLU A 152 10.30 -52.72 55.99
N TYR A 153 9.93 -53.99 55.79
CA TYR A 153 8.92 -54.39 54.81
C TYR A 153 7.55 -53.78 55.11
N ARG A 154 7.11 -53.78 56.39
CA ARG A 154 5.82 -53.22 56.78
C ARG A 154 5.77 -51.71 56.60
N GLN A 155 6.83 -51.00 56.97
CA GLN A 155 6.94 -49.54 56.80
C GLN A 155 6.90 -49.17 55.32
N ARG A 156 7.61 -49.91 54.47
CA ARG A 156 7.61 -49.70 53.02
C ARG A 156 6.26 -50.08 52.38
N GLN A 157 5.59 -51.10 52.89
CA GLN A 157 4.25 -51.48 52.44
C GLN A 157 3.20 -50.42 52.81
N GLU A 158 3.22 -49.89 54.03
CA GLU A 158 2.34 -48.78 54.43
C GLU A 158 2.59 -47.52 53.60
N ALA A 159 3.86 -47.18 53.33
CA ALA A 159 4.22 -46.06 52.46
C ALA A 159 3.71 -46.22 51.01
N LEU A 160 3.71 -47.45 50.48
CA LEU A 160 3.15 -47.76 49.15
C LEU A 160 1.62 -47.73 49.14
N ASP A 161 0.96 -48.20 50.19
CA ASP A 161 -0.51 -48.12 50.31
C ASP A 161 -0.99 -46.64 50.42
N GLU A 162 -0.14 -45.72 50.91
CA GLU A 162 -0.41 -44.28 50.94
C GLU A 162 -0.18 -43.57 49.58
N THR A 163 0.35 -44.26 48.56
CA THR A 163 0.58 -43.69 47.22
C THR A 163 -0.65 -43.58 46.33
N ASP A 164 -1.81 -44.09 46.74
CA ASP A 164 -3.05 -44.03 45.95
C ASP A 164 -3.43 -42.57 45.57
N GLY A 165 -3.13 -41.57 46.41
CA GLY A 165 -3.34 -40.15 46.08
C GLY A 165 -2.25 -39.55 45.17
N LEU A 166 -1.08 -40.16 45.14
CA LEU A 166 0.07 -39.71 44.35
C LEU A 166 -0.12 -40.00 42.85
N GLU A 167 -0.73 -41.14 42.52
CA GLU A 167 -1.11 -41.45 41.14
C GLU A 167 -2.17 -40.47 40.59
N GLU A 168 -3.12 -40.03 41.42
CA GLU A 168 -4.15 -39.06 41.04
C GLU A 168 -3.54 -37.68 40.72
N ILE A 169 -2.70 -37.14 41.61
CA ILE A 169 -2.04 -35.84 41.41
C ILE A 169 -1.08 -35.90 40.21
N LYS A 170 -0.38 -37.02 40.02
CA LYS A 170 0.47 -37.22 38.84
C LYS A 170 -0.35 -37.24 37.55
N ALA A 171 -1.51 -37.91 37.54
CA ALA A 171 -2.39 -37.92 36.37
C ALA A 171 -2.92 -36.51 36.05
N GLU A 172 -3.28 -35.73 37.07
CA GLU A 172 -3.69 -34.32 36.91
C GLU A 172 -2.54 -33.47 36.33
N ALA A 173 -1.31 -33.62 36.85
CA ALA A 173 -0.14 -32.93 36.32
C ALA A 173 0.15 -33.27 34.85
N GLU A 174 -0.03 -34.54 34.46
CA GLU A 174 0.11 -34.99 33.07
C GLU A 174 -0.99 -34.42 32.16
N GLU A 175 -2.23 -34.30 32.65
CA GLU A 175 -3.36 -33.67 31.92
C GLU A 175 -3.12 -32.17 31.68
N VAL A 176 -2.77 -31.42 32.73
CA VAL A 176 -2.44 -29.98 32.62
C VAL A 176 -1.27 -29.76 31.66
N ARG A 177 -0.26 -30.65 31.69
CA ARG A 177 0.87 -30.59 30.75
C ARG A 177 0.46 -30.90 29.30
N ALA A 178 -0.51 -31.79 29.10
CA ALA A 178 -1.06 -32.05 27.78
C ALA A 178 -1.79 -30.82 27.24
N GLU A 179 -2.62 -30.16 28.04
CA GLU A 179 -3.30 -28.90 27.66
C GLU A 179 -2.28 -27.79 27.33
N ALA A 180 -1.22 -27.66 28.11
CA ALA A 180 -0.13 -26.72 27.80
C ALA A 180 0.53 -27.04 26.45
N SER A 181 0.67 -28.32 26.10
CA SER A 181 1.23 -28.75 24.82
C SER A 181 0.31 -28.40 23.64
N GLU A 182 -1.01 -28.52 23.80
CA GLU A 182 -1.99 -28.08 22.79
C GLU A 182 -1.88 -26.56 22.54
N HIS A 183 -1.76 -25.76 23.61
CA HIS A 183 -1.53 -24.32 23.45
C HIS A 183 -0.17 -23.99 22.82
N HIS A 184 0.87 -24.82 23.03
CA HIS A 184 2.14 -24.65 22.33
C HIS A 184 2.01 -24.88 20.82
N GLU A 185 1.29 -25.93 20.41
CA GLU A 185 1.00 -26.21 19.01
C GLU A 185 0.23 -25.04 18.39
N LYS A 186 -0.82 -24.55 19.06
CA LYS A 186 -1.61 -23.41 18.58
C LYS A 186 -0.79 -22.12 18.47
N VAL A 187 0.11 -21.85 19.41
CA VAL A 187 1.05 -20.72 19.33
C VAL A 187 1.92 -20.81 18.08
N THR A 188 2.38 -22.01 17.73
CA THR A 188 3.26 -22.23 16.58
C THR A 188 2.50 -22.00 15.28
N GLU A 189 1.32 -22.62 15.15
CA GLU A 189 0.45 -22.47 13.98
C GLU A 189 0.07 -21.01 13.74
N LEU A 190 -0.45 -20.31 14.77
CA LEU A 190 -0.83 -18.90 14.65
C LEU A 190 0.37 -17.98 14.37
N ALA A 191 1.55 -18.31 14.90
CA ALA A 191 2.76 -17.54 14.61
C ALA A 191 3.23 -17.71 13.16
N ASP A 192 3.12 -18.92 12.60
CA ASP A 192 3.42 -19.19 11.20
C ASP A 192 2.43 -18.46 10.27
N GLU A 193 1.13 -18.51 10.58
CA GLU A 193 0.10 -17.74 9.85
C GLU A 193 0.33 -16.23 9.93
N ALA A 194 0.66 -15.70 11.12
CA ALA A 194 0.99 -14.28 11.29
C ALA A 194 2.23 -13.89 10.45
N GLN A 195 3.23 -14.77 10.39
CA GLN A 195 4.43 -14.55 9.58
C GLN A 195 4.11 -14.57 8.09
N GLU A 196 3.20 -15.42 7.63
CA GLU A 196 2.72 -15.43 6.25
C GLU A 196 2.05 -14.10 5.88
N HIS A 197 1.10 -13.62 6.71
CA HIS A 197 0.47 -12.32 6.51
C HIS A 197 1.47 -11.16 6.56
N HIS A 198 2.49 -11.24 7.41
CA HIS A 198 3.58 -10.26 7.42
C HIS A 198 4.35 -10.23 6.08
N ASN A 199 4.64 -11.40 5.51
CA ASN A 199 5.34 -11.50 4.23
C ASN A 199 4.47 -10.95 3.08
N GLN A 200 3.19 -11.35 3.04
CA GLN A 200 2.21 -10.86 2.06
C GLN A 200 2.02 -9.34 2.15
N MET A 201 1.93 -8.80 3.37
CA MET A 201 1.89 -7.35 3.61
C MET A 201 3.11 -6.64 3.02
N ILE A 202 4.33 -7.17 3.23
CA ILE A 202 5.55 -6.57 2.69
C ILE A 202 5.55 -6.60 1.17
N GLU A 203 5.16 -7.72 0.57
CA GLU A 203 5.07 -7.86 -0.88
C GLU A 203 4.06 -6.87 -1.48
N ALA A 204 2.87 -6.75 -0.89
CA ALA A 204 1.86 -5.79 -1.31
C ALA A 204 2.35 -4.33 -1.22
N TYR A 205 3.11 -3.97 -0.18
CA TYR A 205 3.72 -2.63 -0.10
C TYR A 205 4.78 -2.40 -1.17
N ARG A 206 5.62 -3.40 -1.48
CA ARG A 206 6.61 -3.28 -2.56
C ARG A 206 5.94 -3.10 -3.91
N GLU A 207 4.92 -3.91 -4.21
CA GLU A 207 4.15 -3.77 -5.45
C GLU A 207 3.44 -2.41 -5.51
N ALA A 208 2.90 -1.91 -4.39
CA ALA A 208 2.28 -0.59 -4.33
C ALA A 208 3.29 0.53 -4.63
N ASP A 209 4.51 0.45 -4.07
CA ASP A 209 5.59 1.39 -4.34
C ASP A 209 6.03 1.34 -5.81
N ASP A 210 6.20 0.16 -6.40
CA ASP A 210 6.55 0.00 -7.83
C ASP A 210 5.49 0.65 -8.75
N VAL A 211 4.20 0.38 -8.47
CA VAL A 211 3.08 0.98 -9.24
C VAL A 211 3.00 2.49 -9.01
N ARG A 212 3.34 2.97 -7.82
CA ARG A 212 3.39 4.41 -7.53
C ARG A 212 4.49 5.09 -8.36
N ASP A 213 5.67 4.49 -8.40
CA ASP A 213 6.79 5.03 -9.19
C ASP A 213 6.43 5.07 -10.68
N GLU A 214 5.75 4.04 -11.21
CA GLU A 214 5.20 4.08 -12.57
C GLU A 214 4.17 5.22 -12.73
N ALA A 215 3.27 5.41 -11.77
CA ALA A 215 2.28 6.49 -11.81
C ALA A 215 2.94 7.88 -11.82
N ASP A 216 4.01 8.07 -11.05
CA ASP A 216 4.79 9.31 -11.01
C ASP A 216 5.48 9.59 -12.34
N GLU A 217 6.03 8.56 -13.01
CA GLU A 217 6.55 8.72 -14.37
C GLU A 217 5.47 9.16 -15.38
N TRP A 218 4.25 8.60 -15.26
CA TRP A 218 3.13 9.02 -16.10
C TRP A 218 2.66 10.43 -15.76
N HIS A 219 2.76 10.84 -14.50
CA HIS A 219 2.49 12.20 -14.08
C HIS A 219 3.48 13.18 -14.70
N GLU A 220 4.78 12.90 -14.64
CA GLU A 220 5.82 13.72 -15.27
C GLU A 220 5.54 13.89 -16.78
N LYS A 221 5.30 12.78 -17.48
CA LYS A 221 4.93 12.80 -18.90
C LYS A 221 3.64 13.59 -19.15
N PHE A 222 2.65 13.52 -18.26
CA PHE A 222 1.43 14.32 -18.37
C PHE A 222 1.74 15.82 -18.26
N VAL A 223 2.54 16.22 -17.27
CA VAL A 223 2.95 17.62 -17.09
C VAL A 223 3.69 18.14 -18.32
N GLU A 224 4.64 17.38 -18.86
CA GLU A 224 5.34 17.77 -20.09
C GLU A 224 4.39 18.00 -21.27
N ALA A 225 3.37 17.15 -21.44
CA ALA A 225 2.39 17.28 -22.52
C ALA A 225 1.49 18.49 -22.32
N GLN A 226 1.09 18.75 -21.08
CA GLN A 226 0.28 19.90 -20.72
C GLN A 226 1.06 21.21 -20.94
N GLU A 227 2.29 21.32 -20.46
CA GLU A 227 3.14 22.50 -20.66
C GLU A 227 3.44 22.75 -22.14
N ALA A 228 3.61 21.69 -22.93
CA ALA A 228 3.75 21.84 -24.37
C ALA A 228 2.45 22.34 -25.01
N ALA A 229 1.30 21.79 -24.62
CA ALA A 229 0.00 22.25 -25.13
C ALA A 229 -0.28 23.71 -24.76
N ASP A 230 0.05 24.12 -23.53
CA ASP A 230 -0.13 25.49 -23.04
C ASP A 230 0.74 26.48 -23.84
N ARG A 231 2.00 26.13 -24.13
CA ARG A 231 2.86 26.93 -25.03
C ARG A 231 2.23 27.14 -26.42
N HIS A 232 1.79 26.06 -27.08
CA HIS A 232 1.11 26.17 -28.39
C HIS A 232 -0.21 26.95 -28.30
N HIS A 233 -0.87 26.93 -27.14
CA HIS A 233 -2.07 27.72 -26.92
C HIS A 233 -1.75 29.22 -26.81
N GLU A 234 -0.71 29.59 -26.07
CA GLU A 234 -0.23 30.97 -25.97
C GLU A 234 0.14 31.52 -27.34
N ASP A 235 0.96 30.79 -28.10
CA ASP A 235 1.36 31.15 -29.46
C ASP A 235 0.14 31.30 -30.39
N PHE A 236 -0.82 30.39 -30.29
CA PHE A 236 -2.07 30.47 -31.05
C PHE A 236 -2.86 31.75 -30.72
N VAL A 237 -2.93 32.12 -29.44
CA VAL A 237 -3.63 33.33 -28.99
C VAL A 237 -2.92 34.59 -29.49
N GLU A 238 -1.59 34.59 -29.54
CA GLU A 238 -0.80 35.69 -30.08
C GLU A 238 -1.05 35.89 -31.58
N VAL A 239 -0.99 34.82 -32.37
CA VAL A 239 -1.35 34.86 -33.81
C VAL A 239 -2.79 35.36 -34.02
N GLN A 240 -3.73 34.92 -33.17
CA GLN A 240 -5.11 35.40 -33.23
C GLN A 240 -5.25 36.90 -32.91
N LYS A 241 -4.44 37.43 -31.98
CA LYS A 241 -4.42 38.88 -31.70
C LYS A 241 -3.88 39.64 -32.91
N ARG A 242 -2.75 39.21 -33.49
CA ARG A 242 -2.17 39.83 -34.68
C ARG A 242 -3.13 39.85 -35.88
N LEU A 243 -3.83 38.73 -36.11
CA LEU A 243 -4.87 38.66 -37.14
C LEU A 243 -5.99 39.70 -36.94
N ARG A 244 -6.44 39.91 -35.70
CA ARG A 244 -7.45 40.93 -35.36
C ARG A 244 -6.94 42.36 -35.54
N GLU A 245 -5.67 42.60 -35.25
CA GLU A 245 -5.02 43.90 -35.48
C GLU A 245 -4.98 44.20 -36.98
N MET A 246 -4.53 43.26 -37.81
CA MET A 246 -4.53 43.40 -39.26
C MET A 246 -5.96 43.61 -39.82
N ASP A 247 -6.96 42.89 -39.31
CA ASP A 247 -8.37 43.10 -39.68
C ASP A 247 -8.82 44.53 -39.39
N LYS A 248 -8.39 45.10 -38.26
CA LYS A 248 -8.72 46.47 -37.86
C LYS A 248 -7.99 47.50 -38.72
N GLU A 249 -6.72 47.29 -39.00
CA GLU A 249 -5.91 48.13 -39.91
C GLU A 249 -6.53 48.15 -41.31
N GLU A 250 -6.89 46.99 -41.89
CA GLU A 250 -7.58 46.90 -43.18
C GLU A 250 -8.93 47.66 -43.17
N GLU A 251 -9.68 47.61 -42.07
CA GLU A 251 -10.95 48.33 -41.94
C GLU A 251 -10.74 49.85 -41.87
N GLU A 252 -9.73 50.31 -41.12
CA GLU A 252 -9.35 51.71 -41.01
C GLU A 252 -8.83 52.27 -42.34
N GLU A 253 -8.00 51.52 -43.06
CA GLU A 253 -7.54 51.88 -44.41
C GLU A 253 -8.71 52.01 -45.39
N ARG A 254 -9.63 51.03 -45.40
CA ARG A 254 -10.84 51.11 -46.25
C ARG A 254 -11.74 52.29 -45.91
N LYS A 255 -11.83 52.67 -44.63
CA LYS A 255 -12.55 53.88 -44.21
C LYS A 255 -11.83 55.12 -44.72
N SER A 256 -10.51 55.23 -44.51
CA SER A 256 -9.70 56.34 -45.00
C SER A 256 -9.77 56.50 -46.52
N GLU A 257 -9.71 55.42 -47.29
CA GLU A 257 -9.87 55.46 -48.75
C GLU A 257 -11.27 55.93 -49.17
N ARG A 258 -12.31 55.50 -48.46
CA ARG A 258 -13.69 55.96 -48.71
C ARG A 258 -13.85 57.43 -48.38
N ASP A 259 -13.27 57.89 -47.27
CA ASP A 259 -13.31 59.28 -46.84
C ASP A 259 -12.53 60.17 -47.82
N LYS A 260 -11.33 59.76 -48.25
CA LYS A 260 -10.56 60.46 -49.31
C LYS A 260 -11.34 60.55 -50.62
N LYS A 261 -11.90 59.44 -51.11
CA LYS A 261 -12.73 59.45 -52.33
C LYS A 261 -13.95 60.35 -52.20
N ARG A 262 -14.52 60.45 -50.99
CA ARG A 262 -15.64 61.33 -50.71
C ARG A 262 -15.20 62.79 -50.69
N GLU A 263 -14.09 63.12 -50.04
CA GLU A 263 -13.51 64.46 -50.02
C GLU A 263 -13.12 64.92 -51.43
N GLU A 264 -12.49 64.06 -52.23
CA GLU A 264 -12.17 64.32 -53.65
C GLU A 264 -13.44 64.59 -54.46
N ALA A 265 -14.49 63.76 -54.28
CA ALA A 265 -15.77 63.97 -54.95
C ALA A 265 -16.50 65.24 -54.49
N GLU A 266 -16.40 65.62 -53.21
CA GLU A 266 -16.95 66.86 -52.67
C GLU A 266 -16.18 68.08 -53.19
N ALA A 267 -14.86 68.01 -53.30
CA ALA A 267 -14.02 69.07 -53.87
C ALA A 267 -14.26 69.24 -55.38
N GLU A 268 -14.32 68.16 -56.16
CA GLU A 268 -14.69 68.21 -57.59
C GLU A 268 -16.08 68.85 -57.77
N ALA A 269 -17.05 68.49 -56.92
CA ALA A 269 -18.38 69.07 -56.97
C ALA A 269 -18.37 70.57 -56.59
N GLU A 270 -17.52 70.99 -55.67
CA GLU A 270 -17.37 72.39 -55.29
C GLU A 270 -16.75 73.24 -56.41
N GLU A 271 -15.72 72.75 -57.09
CA GLU A 271 -15.12 73.41 -58.27
C GLU A 271 -16.15 73.59 -59.40
N ILE A 272 -16.91 72.54 -59.73
CA ILE A 272 -17.99 72.59 -60.73
C ILE A 272 -19.08 73.60 -60.33
N TYR A 273 -19.44 73.65 -59.04
CA TYR A 273 -20.43 74.60 -58.53
C TYR A 273 -19.94 76.06 -58.60
N GLU A 274 -18.64 76.30 -58.38
CA GLU A 274 -18.04 77.62 -58.55
C GLU A 274 -17.99 78.06 -60.01
N GLN A 275 -17.65 77.17 -60.94
CA GLN A 275 -17.70 77.42 -62.39
C GLN A 275 -19.12 77.74 -62.87
N PHE A 276 -20.12 77.00 -62.37
CA PHE A 276 -21.53 77.31 -62.63
C PHE A 276 -21.94 78.71 -62.14
N LYS A 277 -21.52 79.10 -60.92
CA LYS A 277 -21.77 80.46 -60.40
C LYS A 277 -21.12 81.56 -61.25
N GLN A 278 -20.01 81.25 -61.92
CA GLN A 278 -19.29 82.19 -62.79
C GLN A 278 -19.91 82.29 -64.20
N GLY A 279 -20.95 81.49 -64.50
CA GLY A 279 -21.75 81.59 -65.72
C GLY A 279 -21.36 80.61 -66.84
N GLU A 280 -20.54 79.61 -66.54
CA GLU A 280 -20.22 78.51 -67.46
C GLU A 280 -21.38 77.50 -67.53
N THR A 281 -21.61 76.91 -68.71
CA THR A 281 -22.71 75.96 -68.94
C THR A 281 -22.34 74.57 -68.44
N LEU A 282 -23.11 74.03 -67.51
CA LEU A 282 -22.95 72.67 -67.00
C LEU A 282 -23.38 71.63 -68.03
N ASP A 283 -22.64 70.52 -68.10
CA ASP A 283 -23.03 69.35 -68.86
C ASP A 283 -23.82 68.33 -68.01
N THR A 284 -24.30 67.26 -68.63
CA THR A 284 -25.07 66.20 -67.96
C THR A 284 -24.24 65.39 -66.95
N GLU A 285 -22.92 65.32 -67.11
CA GLU A 285 -22.04 64.60 -66.18
C GLU A 285 -21.79 65.44 -64.93
N ASP A 286 -21.58 66.74 -65.09
CA ASP A 286 -21.42 67.74 -64.02
C ASP A 286 -22.66 67.84 -63.13
N LEU A 287 -23.86 67.86 -63.73
CA LEU A 287 -25.14 67.82 -63.00
C LEU A 287 -25.28 66.56 -62.14
N MET A 288 -24.85 65.40 -62.65
CA MET A 288 -24.88 64.14 -61.90
C MET A 288 -23.87 64.10 -60.75
N LYS A 289 -22.70 64.75 -60.90
CA LYS A 289 -21.71 64.88 -59.82
C LYS A 289 -22.22 65.79 -58.69
N LEU A 290 -22.81 66.93 -59.03
CA LEU A 290 -23.43 67.85 -58.06
C LEU A 290 -24.61 67.23 -57.30
N GLN A 291 -25.46 66.43 -57.99
CA GLN A 291 -26.57 65.72 -57.36
C GLN A 291 -26.09 64.64 -56.38
N LYS A 292 -25.03 63.90 -56.73
CA LYS A 292 -24.43 62.88 -55.84
C LYS A 292 -23.77 63.49 -54.61
N ALA A 293 -23.21 64.69 -54.73
CA ALA A 293 -22.62 65.44 -53.62
C ALA A 293 -23.65 66.26 -52.79
N GLY A 294 -24.93 66.24 -53.17
CA GLY A 294 -26.00 66.95 -52.45
C GLY A 294 -25.93 68.49 -52.55
N LYS A 295 -25.30 69.02 -53.60
CA LYS A 295 -25.14 70.48 -53.85
C LYS A 295 -26.20 71.05 -54.82
N LEU A 296 -27.16 70.22 -55.23
CA LEU A 296 -28.33 70.53 -56.07
C LEU A 296 -29.64 70.30 -55.31
#